data_AF-V4PQW4-F1
#
_entry.id   AF-V4PQW4-F1
#
_cell.length_a   1.000
_cell.length_b   1.000
_cell.length_c   1.000
_cell.angle_alpha   90.00
_cell.angle_beta   90.00
_cell.angle_gamma   90.00
#
_symmetry.space_group_name_H-M   'P 1'
#
loop_
_entity.id
_entity.type
_entity.pdbx_description
1 polymer ?
#
loop_
_entity_poly.entity_id
_entity_poly.type
_entity_poly.pdbx_seq_one_letter_code
_entity_poly.pdbx_strand_id
1 'polypeptide(L)'
;MRTILATLCGLLLSGAALAADLPAPPSPMVDPHAGPFNPKGPAVDRFALGAFQHGFGKDKLQVIAKSLGVGSVRELGGAYYQYLCYDLPERRERVWLATFDEMGEGGVDAVTVKSLTSGDAPAGTCPALPAKFQPVVISGKVRLGVTRADLVALYGKPGLETGGWLVFGGGGEGWRTSITVRLQNDKVVFLYAENTSTD
;
A
#
# COMPACT_ATOMS: atom_id res chain seq x y z
N MET A 1 64.61 -9.64 33.34
CA MET A 1 64.10 -8.31 32.94
C MET A 1 62.71 -8.49 32.35
N ARG A 2 61.78 -7.61 32.71
CA ARG A 2 60.32 -7.74 32.61
C ARG A 2 59.82 -7.87 31.16
N THR A 3 59.08 -8.93 30.86
CA THR A 3 58.31 -9.08 29.63
C THR A 3 56.98 -8.33 29.77
N ILE A 4 56.72 -7.40 28.85
CA ILE A 4 55.53 -6.56 28.78
C ILE A 4 54.35 -7.43 28.32
N LEU A 5 53.34 -7.57 29.18
CA LEU A 5 52.08 -8.23 28.83
C LEU A 5 51.20 -7.23 28.07
N ALA A 6 51.02 -7.46 26.78
CA ALA A 6 50.19 -6.63 25.90
C ALA A 6 48.69 -6.86 26.20
N THR A 7 48.04 -5.84 26.73
CA THR A 7 46.59 -5.83 26.95
C THR A 7 45.89 -5.67 25.60
N LEU A 8 45.37 -6.78 25.04
CA LEU A 8 44.44 -6.74 23.92
C LEU A 8 43.10 -6.17 24.39
N CYS A 9 42.88 -4.89 24.14
CA CYS A 9 41.59 -4.24 24.28
C CYS A 9 40.75 -4.60 23.04
N GLY A 10 39.94 -5.65 23.15
CA GLY A 10 39.00 -6.06 22.11
C GLY A 10 37.91 -5.00 21.93
N LEU A 11 37.95 -4.28 20.82
CA LEU A 11 36.91 -3.34 20.41
C LEU A 11 35.65 -4.14 20.03
N LEU A 12 34.68 -4.19 20.94
CA LEU A 12 33.32 -4.67 20.65
C LEU A 12 32.63 -3.64 19.75
N LEU A 13 32.75 -3.77 18.43
CA LEU A 13 31.90 -3.07 17.48
C LEU A 13 30.47 -3.61 17.59
N SER A 14 29.69 -3.00 18.48
CA SER A 14 28.24 -3.20 18.54
C SER A 14 27.63 -2.47 17.35
N GLY A 15 27.35 -3.22 16.27
CA GLY A 15 26.56 -2.71 15.15
C GLY A 15 25.13 -2.46 15.59
N ALA A 16 24.83 -1.24 16.03
CA ALA A 16 23.46 -0.78 16.13
C ALA A 16 22.91 -0.67 14.70
N ALA A 17 22.11 -1.66 14.28
CA ALA A 17 21.31 -1.52 13.09
C ALA A 17 20.33 -0.37 13.33
N LEU A 18 20.59 0.80 12.75
CA LEU A 18 19.60 1.87 12.64
C LEU A 18 18.38 1.23 11.98
N ALA A 19 17.26 1.16 12.70
CA ALA A 19 15.99 0.83 12.11
C ALA A 19 15.72 1.89 11.04
N ALA A 20 15.94 1.56 9.78
CA ALA A 20 15.60 2.45 8.69
C ALA A 20 14.09 2.69 8.76
N ASP A 21 13.69 3.96 8.84
CA ASP A 21 12.28 4.33 8.79
C ASP A 21 11.69 3.78 7.48
N LEU A 22 10.66 2.95 7.62
CA LEU A 22 9.95 2.44 6.45
C LEU A 22 9.29 3.62 5.74
N PRO A 23 9.26 3.63 4.40
CA PRO A 23 8.59 4.68 3.66
C PRO A 23 7.09 4.67 3.97
N ALA A 24 6.58 5.83 4.36
CA ALA A 24 5.15 6.04 4.55
C ALA A 24 4.37 5.79 3.24
N PRO A 25 3.11 5.34 3.32
CA PRO A 25 2.25 5.22 2.16
C PRO A 25 2.05 6.59 1.50
N PRO A 26 2.24 6.69 0.17
CA PRO A 26 2.01 7.94 -0.54
C PRO A 26 0.51 8.21 -0.70
N SER A 27 0.08 9.43 -0.40
CA SER A 27 -1.28 9.89 -0.72
C SER A 27 -1.40 10.23 -2.22
N PRO A 28 -2.59 10.03 -2.83
CA PRO A 28 -2.87 10.55 -4.16
C PRO A 28 -2.74 12.07 -4.23
N MET A 29 -2.37 12.63 -5.39
CA MET A 29 -2.28 14.09 -5.58
C MET A 29 -3.63 14.75 -5.93
N VAL A 30 -4.70 13.97 -5.94
CA VAL A 30 -6.08 14.41 -6.16
C VAL A 30 -6.94 13.84 -5.04
N ASP A 31 -8.02 14.53 -4.68
CA ASP A 31 -8.97 14.04 -3.69
C ASP A 31 -9.63 12.73 -4.19
N PRO A 32 -9.49 11.60 -3.47
CA PRO A 32 -10.11 10.32 -3.83
C PRO A 32 -11.64 10.34 -3.85
N HIS A 33 -12.26 11.37 -3.27
CA HIS A 33 -13.71 11.59 -3.25
C HIS A 33 -14.14 12.70 -4.21
N ALA A 34 -13.26 13.17 -5.08
CA ALA A 34 -13.58 14.17 -6.09
C ALA A 34 -14.55 13.64 -7.15
N GLY A 35 -15.48 14.50 -7.55
CA GLY A 35 -16.46 14.23 -8.59
C GLY A 35 -17.74 13.57 -8.08
N PRO A 36 -18.70 13.29 -8.98
CA PRO A 36 -19.96 12.68 -8.60
C PRO A 36 -19.78 11.20 -8.25
N PHE A 37 -20.52 10.74 -7.24
CA PHE A 37 -20.61 9.32 -6.92
C PHE A 37 -21.35 8.56 -8.03
N ASN A 38 -20.85 7.36 -8.31
CA ASN A 38 -21.51 6.42 -9.21
C ASN A 38 -21.96 5.20 -8.40
N PRO A 39 -23.27 4.94 -8.23
CA PRO A 39 -23.76 3.71 -7.58
C PRO A 39 -23.32 2.43 -8.31
N LYS A 40 -22.93 2.55 -9.59
CA LYS A 40 -22.32 1.47 -10.39
C LYS A 40 -20.79 1.55 -10.44
N GLY A 41 -20.18 2.41 -9.62
CA GLY A 41 -18.75 2.57 -9.49
C GLY A 41 -18.10 1.38 -8.75
N PRO A 42 -16.80 1.47 -8.42
CA PRO A 42 -16.08 0.36 -7.80
C PRO A 42 -16.63 0.05 -6.40
N ALA A 43 -17.04 -1.20 -6.18
CA ALA A 43 -17.18 -1.75 -4.84
C ALA A 43 -15.80 -2.26 -4.39
N VAL A 44 -15.08 -1.43 -3.62
CA VAL A 44 -13.75 -1.76 -3.08
C VAL A 44 -13.95 -2.60 -1.80
N ASP A 45 -14.42 -3.82 -1.99
CA ASP A 45 -14.77 -4.76 -0.92
C ASP A 45 -13.62 -5.69 -0.54
N ARG A 46 -12.74 -5.99 -1.49
CA ARG A 46 -11.64 -6.94 -1.32
C ARG A 46 -10.36 -6.55 -2.06
N PHE A 47 -9.25 -7.05 -1.55
CA PHE A 47 -7.97 -7.08 -2.24
C PHE A 47 -7.36 -8.49 -2.15
N ALA A 48 -6.50 -8.81 -3.09
CA ALA A 48 -5.79 -10.08 -3.14
C ALA A 48 -4.28 -9.86 -3.09
N LEU A 49 -3.61 -10.69 -2.30
CA LEU A 49 -2.16 -10.88 -2.29
C LEU A 49 -1.89 -12.26 -2.88
N GLY A 50 -1.71 -12.34 -4.20
CA GLY A 50 -1.65 -13.62 -4.92
C GLY A 50 -2.98 -14.35 -4.84
N ALA A 51 -2.97 -15.59 -4.33
CA ALA A 51 -4.19 -16.38 -4.15
C ALA A 51 -4.99 -16.04 -2.87
N PHE A 52 -4.42 -15.23 -1.98
CA PHE A 52 -5.02 -14.92 -0.68
C PHE A 52 -5.92 -13.69 -0.80
N GLN A 53 -7.21 -13.83 -0.49
CA GLN A 53 -8.17 -12.73 -0.51
C GLN A 53 -8.38 -12.17 0.89
N HIS A 54 -8.50 -10.85 0.95
CA HIS A 54 -8.73 -10.07 2.16
C HIS A 54 -9.85 -9.07 1.93
N GLY A 55 -10.64 -8.78 2.97
CA GLY A 55 -11.70 -7.79 2.96
C GLY A 55 -11.20 -6.45 3.49
N PHE A 56 -11.55 -5.36 2.79
CA PHE A 56 -11.42 -4.02 3.35
C PHE A 56 -12.28 -3.87 4.60
N GLY A 57 -11.80 -3.14 5.61
CA GLY A 57 -12.44 -2.96 6.92
C GLY A 57 -12.51 -4.22 7.80
N LYS A 58 -12.13 -5.40 7.27
CA LYS A 58 -12.32 -6.70 7.95
C LYS A 58 -11.00 -7.31 8.42
N ASP A 59 -10.03 -7.42 7.53
CA ASP A 59 -8.76 -8.06 7.85
C ASP A 59 -7.80 -7.06 8.49
N LYS A 60 -7.35 -7.35 9.71
CA LYS A 60 -6.41 -6.51 10.47
C LYS A 60 -4.98 -6.63 9.94
N LEU A 61 -4.21 -5.54 9.98
CA LEU A 61 -2.81 -5.52 9.54
C LEU A 61 -1.95 -6.57 10.27
N GLN A 62 -2.13 -6.76 11.58
CA GLN A 62 -1.35 -7.70 12.37
C GLN A 62 -1.61 -9.16 11.95
N VAL A 63 -2.85 -9.47 11.57
CA VAL A 63 -3.24 -10.80 11.06
C VAL A 63 -2.61 -11.04 9.69
N ILE A 64 -2.67 -10.03 8.81
CA ILE A 64 -2.05 -10.11 7.48
C ILE A 64 -0.54 -10.29 7.61
N ALA A 65 0.15 -9.46 8.40
CA ALA A 65 1.60 -9.57 8.61
C ALA A 65 2.01 -10.97 9.13
N LYS A 66 1.23 -11.51 10.08
CA LYS A 66 1.44 -12.87 10.61
C LYS A 66 1.25 -13.94 9.54
N SER A 67 0.22 -13.82 8.71
CA SER A 67 -0.06 -14.75 7.60
C SER A 67 1.03 -14.73 6.52
N LEU A 68 1.53 -13.53 6.21
CA LEU A 68 2.62 -13.35 5.25
C LEU A 68 3.97 -13.86 5.81
N GLY A 69 4.10 -13.96 7.14
CA GLY A 69 5.32 -14.39 7.82
C GLY A 69 6.46 -13.37 7.75
N VAL A 70 6.15 -12.16 7.24
CA VAL A 70 7.09 -11.08 7.03
C VAL A 70 6.36 -9.73 7.08
N GLY A 71 7.09 -8.69 7.44
CA GLY A 71 6.54 -7.35 7.64
C GLY A 71 6.33 -7.04 9.10
N SER A 72 6.17 -5.75 9.37
CA SER A 72 5.91 -5.26 10.72
C SER A 72 5.07 -4.01 10.58
N VAL A 73 4.02 -3.93 11.39
CA VAL A 73 3.15 -2.75 11.42
C VAL A 73 3.98 -1.54 11.85
N ARG A 74 3.73 -0.41 11.19
CA ARG A 74 4.32 0.89 11.49
C ARG A 74 3.23 1.89 11.75
N GLU A 75 3.57 2.91 12.52
CA GLU A 75 2.72 4.04 12.86
C GLU A 75 3.20 5.29 12.12
N LEU A 76 2.27 6.14 11.70
CA LEU A 76 2.52 7.43 11.08
C LEU A 76 1.71 8.49 11.81
N GLY A 77 2.38 9.50 12.40
CA GLY A 77 1.67 10.54 13.16
C GLY A 77 1.02 10.04 14.46
N GLY A 78 1.48 8.90 15.00
CA GLY A 78 0.93 8.24 16.19
C GLY A 78 0.11 6.98 15.85
N ALA A 79 -0.67 6.48 16.81
CA ALA A 79 -1.44 5.24 16.67
C ALA A 79 -2.60 5.31 15.65
N TYR A 80 -2.96 6.52 15.20
CA TYR A 80 -4.11 6.80 14.33
C TYR A 80 -3.96 6.35 12.88
N TYR A 81 -2.73 6.13 12.43
CA TYR A 81 -2.45 5.70 11.07
C TYR A 81 -1.41 4.59 11.12
N GLN A 82 -1.86 3.36 10.87
CA GLN A 82 -1.00 2.20 10.86
C GLN A 82 -0.87 1.65 9.45
N TYR A 83 0.30 1.12 9.12
CA TYR A 83 0.53 0.54 7.82
C TYR A 83 1.52 -0.63 7.82
N LEU A 84 1.37 -1.48 6.82
CA LEU A 84 2.38 -2.41 6.33
C LEU A 84 2.95 -1.89 5.02
N CYS A 85 4.20 -2.23 4.76
CA CYS A 85 4.86 -1.95 3.50
C CYS A 85 5.60 -3.17 2.99
N TYR A 86 5.52 -3.43 1.69
CA TYR A 86 6.28 -4.50 1.04
C TYR A 86 6.82 -4.08 -0.33
N ASP A 87 8.04 -4.51 -0.61
CA ASP A 87 8.66 -4.35 -1.93
C ASP A 87 8.39 -5.56 -2.82
N LEU A 88 8.19 -5.32 -4.11
CA LEU A 88 8.15 -6.32 -5.17
C LEU A 88 9.32 -6.02 -6.12
N PRO A 89 10.56 -6.45 -5.79
CA PRO A 89 11.77 -5.99 -6.47
C PRO A 89 11.79 -6.29 -7.97
N GLU A 90 11.40 -7.51 -8.36
CA GLU A 90 11.35 -7.97 -9.76
C GLU A 90 10.41 -7.14 -10.63
N ARG A 91 9.38 -6.54 -10.01
CA ARG A 91 8.39 -5.69 -10.71
C ARG A 91 8.69 -4.21 -10.55
N ARG A 92 9.68 -3.85 -9.72
CA ARG A 92 9.93 -2.48 -9.25
C ARG A 92 8.65 -1.83 -8.74
N GLU A 93 7.92 -2.53 -7.89
CA GLU A 93 6.68 -2.03 -7.28
C GLU A 93 6.81 -2.02 -5.75
N ARG A 94 6.03 -1.18 -5.08
CA ARG A 94 5.83 -1.21 -3.64
C ARG A 94 4.34 -1.18 -3.33
N VAL A 95 3.96 -1.94 -2.32
CA VAL A 95 2.59 -1.98 -1.80
C VAL A 95 2.56 -1.53 -0.36
N TRP A 96 1.50 -0.80 -0.01
CA TRP A 96 1.14 -0.47 1.35
C TRP A 96 -0.28 -0.94 1.64
N LEU A 97 -0.48 -1.46 2.83
CA LEU A 97 -1.80 -1.73 3.41
C LEU A 97 -1.92 -0.79 4.61
N ALA A 98 -2.96 0.01 4.68
CA ALA A 98 -3.11 1.01 5.73
C ALA A 98 -4.49 0.92 6.40
N THR A 99 -4.53 1.30 7.67
CA THR A 99 -5.75 1.59 8.42
C THR A 99 -5.67 3.01 8.97
N PHE A 100 -6.82 3.67 9.02
CA PHE A 100 -7.00 5.03 9.52
C PHE A 100 -7.77 5.07 10.85
N ASP A 101 -7.95 3.91 11.49
CA ASP A 101 -8.62 3.81 12.78
C ASP A 101 -7.74 4.38 13.89
N GLU A 102 -8.30 5.32 14.64
CA GLU A 102 -7.69 5.99 15.79
C GLU A 102 -7.18 5.01 16.86
N MET A 103 -7.79 3.84 16.96
CA MET A 103 -7.45 2.81 17.93
C MET A 103 -6.53 1.72 17.37
N GLY A 104 -6.21 1.73 16.07
CA GLY A 104 -5.38 0.71 15.41
C GLY A 104 -5.97 -0.71 15.46
N GLU A 105 -7.26 -0.83 15.77
CA GLU A 105 -7.98 -2.10 15.85
C GLU A 105 -8.79 -2.41 14.58
N GLY A 106 -8.96 -1.43 13.71
CA GLY A 106 -9.62 -1.52 12.42
C GLY A 106 -8.95 -2.45 11.41
N GLY A 107 -9.74 -2.85 10.42
CA GLY A 107 -9.23 -3.58 9.25
C GLY A 107 -8.48 -2.67 8.29
N VAL A 108 -7.98 -3.23 7.19
CA VAL A 108 -7.37 -2.44 6.12
C VAL A 108 -8.41 -1.54 5.45
N ASP A 109 -8.20 -0.23 5.54
CA ASP A 109 -9.07 0.80 4.94
C ASP A 109 -8.56 1.23 3.55
N ALA A 110 -7.24 1.15 3.34
CA ALA A 110 -6.62 1.51 2.07
C ALA A 110 -5.51 0.55 1.64
N VAL A 111 -5.43 0.37 0.32
CA VAL A 111 -4.33 -0.34 -0.35
C VAL A 111 -3.74 0.58 -1.41
N THR A 112 -2.44 0.82 -1.29
CA THR A 112 -1.67 1.61 -2.25
C THR A 112 -0.67 0.72 -2.96
N VAL A 113 -0.60 0.78 -4.29
CA VAL A 113 0.42 0.11 -5.10
C VAL A 113 1.05 1.14 -6.02
N LYS A 114 2.39 1.21 -6.05
CA LYS A 114 3.13 2.19 -6.84
C LYS A 114 4.30 1.54 -7.58
N SER A 115 4.49 1.90 -8.85
CA SER A 115 5.74 1.65 -9.58
C SER A 115 6.85 2.56 -9.04
N LEU A 116 7.96 1.99 -8.64
CA LEU A 116 9.12 2.69 -8.11
C LEU A 116 9.91 3.36 -9.24
N THR A 117 10.25 4.63 -9.03
CA THR A 117 11.09 5.46 -9.88
C THR A 117 12.41 5.79 -9.17
N SER A 118 13.36 6.43 -9.86
CA SER A 118 14.67 6.78 -9.28
C SER A 118 14.60 7.78 -8.12
N GLY A 119 13.49 8.51 -7.97
CA GLY A 119 13.27 9.44 -6.86
C GLY A 119 12.61 8.79 -5.64
N ASP A 120 12.20 7.53 -5.73
CA ASP A 120 11.57 6.82 -4.61
C ASP A 120 12.60 6.20 -3.68
N ALA A 121 12.22 6.01 -2.40
CA ALA A 121 13.03 5.26 -1.47
C ALA A 121 13.39 3.88 -2.07
N PRO A 122 14.67 3.46 -2.07
CA PRO A 122 15.13 2.30 -2.80
C PRO A 122 14.32 1.04 -2.50
N ALA A 123 14.25 0.13 -3.48
CA ALA A 123 13.82 -1.24 -3.20
C ALA A 123 14.76 -1.86 -2.14
N GLY A 124 14.19 -2.61 -1.19
CA GLY A 124 14.87 -3.13 -0.01
C GLY A 124 14.70 -2.25 1.23
N THR A 125 13.99 -1.12 1.13
CA THR A 125 13.56 -0.38 2.33
C THR A 125 12.39 -1.05 3.01
N CYS A 126 11.49 -1.68 2.25
CA CYS A 126 10.45 -2.56 2.80
C CYS A 126 10.84 -4.02 2.61
N PRO A 127 10.41 -4.93 3.49
CA PRO A 127 10.63 -6.35 3.27
C PRO A 127 9.99 -6.81 1.95
N ALA A 128 10.64 -7.74 1.26
CA ALA A 128 10.12 -8.27 0.02
C ALA A 128 8.81 -9.05 0.26
N LEU A 129 7.77 -8.79 -0.55
CA LEU A 129 6.56 -9.59 -0.56
C LEU A 129 6.88 -10.95 -1.21
N PRO A 130 6.71 -12.09 -0.51
CA PRO A 130 7.01 -13.39 -1.09
C PRO A 130 6.23 -13.64 -2.40
N ALA A 131 6.85 -14.27 -3.39
CA ALA A 131 6.29 -14.43 -4.73
C ALA A 131 4.89 -15.09 -4.76
N LYS A 132 4.60 -16.01 -3.82
CA LYS A 132 3.28 -16.66 -3.67
C LYS A 132 2.14 -15.70 -3.32
N PHE A 133 2.48 -14.52 -2.80
CA PHE A 133 1.54 -13.45 -2.43
C PHE A 133 1.48 -12.35 -3.50
N GLN A 134 2.02 -12.60 -4.69
CA GLN A 134 1.96 -11.70 -5.84
C GLN A 134 1.08 -12.31 -6.95
N PRO A 135 0.41 -11.49 -7.78
CA PRO A 135 0.36 -10.02 -7.75
C PRO A 135 -0.63 -9.47 -6.70
N VAL A 136 -0.53 -8.17 -6.43
CA VAL A 136 -1.55 -7.43 -5.67
C VAL A 136 -2.67 -7.01 -6.61
N VAL A 137 -3.92 -7.34 -6.28
CA VAL A 137 -5.09 -7.05 -7.13
C VAL A 137 -6.24 -6.53 -6.29
N ILE A 138 -6.86 -5.43 -6.72
CA ILE A 138 -8.04 -4.85 -6.06
C ILE A 138 -9.32 -5.37 -6.75
N SER A 139 -10.27 -5.84 -5.95
CA SER A 139 -11.57 -6.39 -6.35
C SER A 139 -11.48 -7.41 -7.50
N GLY A 140 -10.37 -8.16 -7.58
CA GLY A 140 -10.09 -9.17 -8.61
C GLY A 140 -9.84 -8.63 -10.02
N LYS A 141 -9.74 -7.30 -10.21
CA LYS A 141 -9.72 -6.68 -11.54
C LYS A 141 -8.61 -5.65 -11.74
N VAL A 142 -8.30 -4.84 -10.73
CA VAL A 142 -7.43 -3.67 -10.89
C VAL A 142 -6.06 -3.92 -10.30
N ARG A 143 -5.02 -3.60 -11.06
CA ARG A 143 -3.61 -3.68 -10.65
C ARG A 143 -2.78 -2.70 -11.49
N LEU A 144 -1.52 -2.50 -11.13
CA LEU A 144 -0.59 -1.75 -11.97
C LEU A 144 -0.48 -2.36 -13.38
N GLY A 145 -0.31 -1.50 -14.38
CA GLY A 145 -0.19 -1.85 -15.80
C GLY A 145 -1.51 -1.97 -16.56
N VAL A 146 -2.66 -2.01 -15.87
CA VAL A 146 -4.00 -1.93 -16.50
C VAL A 146 -4.14 -0.61 -17.26
N THR A 147 -4.87 -0.61 -18.38
CA THR A 147 -5.02 0.58 -19.22
C THR A 147 -6.15 1.49 -18.77
N ARG A 148 -6.16 2.74 -19.24
CA ARG A 148 -7.33 3.63 -19.08
C ARG A 148 -8.59 3.00 -19.67
N ALA A 149 -8.49 2.38 -20.83
CA ALA A 149 -9.61 1.76 -21.52
C ALA A 149 -10.24 0.63 -20.67
N ASP A 150 -9.41 -0.22 -20.06
CA ASP A 150 -9.87 -1.28 -19.16
C ASP A 150 -10.62 -0.69 -17.96
N LEU A 151 -10.10 0.38 -17.34
CA LEU A 151 -10.77 1.03 -16.20
C LEU A 151 -12.11 1.63 -16.59
N VAL A 152 -12.18 2.28 -17.75
CA VAL A 152 -13.44 2.85 -18.25
C VAL A 152 -14.44 1.75 -18.60
N ALA A 153 -13.98 0.62 -19.15
CA ALA A 153 -14.84 -0.53 -19.39
C ALA A 153 -15.39 -1.13 -18.08
N LEU A 154 -14.61 -1.08 -17.00
CA LEU A 154 -15.01 -1.60 -15.69
C LEU A 154 -15.94 -0.68 -14.91
N TYR A 155 -15.67 0.62 -14.89
CA TYR A 155 -16.31 1.57 -13.97
C TYR A 155 -17.06 2.72 -14.67
N GLY A 156 -17.01 2.77 -16.00
CA GLY A 156 -17.57 3.87 -16.78
C GLY A 156 -16.66 5.09 -16.78
N LYS A 157 -17.25 6.28 -16.98
CA LYS A 157 -16.50 7.53 -16.98
C LYS A 157 -15.97 7.83 -15.56
N PRO A 158 -14.70 8.24 -15.41
CA PRO A 158 -14.19 8.70 -14.12
C PRO A 158 -14.94 9.95 -13.63
N GLY A 159 -15.11 10.07 -12.31
CA GLY A 159 -15.71 11.24 -11.67
C GLY A 159 -14.79 12.47 -11.73
N LEU A 160 -13.47 12.23 -11.71
CA LEU A 160 -12.42 13.22 -11.94
C LEU A 160 -11.39 12.67 -12.94
N GLU A 161 -10.98 13.51 -13.89
CA GLU A 161 -9.84 13.25 -14.76
C GLU A 161 -9.03 14.53 -14.93
N THR A 162 -7.83 14.59 -14.34
CA THR A 162 -6.98 15.78 -14.40
C THR A 162 -5.51 15.43 -14.25
N GLY A 163 -4.65 16.06 -15.06
CA GLY A 163 -3.21 15.84 -15.00
C GLY A 163 -2.80 14.37 -15.15
N GLY A 164 -3.64 13.52 -15.77
CA GLY A 164 -3.51 12.06 -15.90
C GLY A 164 -3.71 11.26 -14.60
N TRP A 165 -4.36 11.87 -13.61
CA TRP A 165 -5.04 11.19 -12.50
C TRP A 165 -6.49 10.91 -12.88
N LEU A 166 -6.99 9.74 -12.48
CA LEU A 166 -8.40 9.37 -12.59
C LEU A 166 -8.94 8.97 -11.23
N VAL A 167 -10.18 9.39 -10.93
CA VAL A 167 -10.91 8.99 -9.72
C VAL A 167 -12.21 8.31 -10.13
N PHE A 168 -12.41 7.09 -9.63
CA PHE A 168 -13.65 6.34 -9.76
C PHE A 168 -14.25 6.17 -8.36
N GLY A 169 -15.34 6.89 -8.09
CA GLY A 169 -16.09 6.76 -6.84
C GLY A 169 -17.23 5.76 -6.95
N GLY A 170 -17.29 4.81 -6.01
CA GLY A 170 -18.44 3.97 -5.72
C GLY A 170 -19.07 4.42 -4.40
N GLY A 171 -20.38 4.21 -4.22
CA GLY A 171 -21.01 4.60 -2.96
C GLY A 171 -22.49 4.91 -3.02
N GLY A 172 -23.02 5.19 -1.83
CA GLY A 172 -24.37 5.66 -1.55
C GLY A 172 -24.40 6.53 -0.29
N GLU A 173 -25.58 6.71 0.29
CA GLU A 173 -25.71 7.40 1.57
C GLU A 173 -25.06 6.54 2.68
N GLY A 174 -24.07 7.11 3.39
CA GLY A 174 -23.39 6.45 4.52
C GLY A 174 -22.17 5.59 4.20
N TRP A 175 -21.87 5.28 2.93
CA TRP A 175 -20.68 4.50 2.57
C TRP A 175 -20.05 5.00 1.26
N ARG A 176 -18.72 4.99 1.21
CA ARG A 176 -17.95 5.45 0.04
C ARG A 176 -16.74 4.55 -0.19
N THR A 177 -16.50 4.27 -1.46
CA THR A 177 -15.34 3.54 -1.95
C THR A 177 -14.71 4.30 -3.10
N SER A 178 -13.40 4.25 -3.24
CA SER A 178 -12.72 4.92 -4.34
C SER A 178 -11.60 4.07 -4.93
N ILE A 179 -11.44 4.17 -6.25
CA ILE A 179 -10.21 3.79 -6.94
C ILE A 179 -9.64 5.04 -7.59
N THR A 180 -8.50 5.47 -7.09
CA THR A 180 -7.73 6.61 -7.61
C THR A 180 -6.46 6.08 -8.26
N VAL A 181 -6.21 6.47 -9.52
CA VAL A 181 -5.04 5.99 -10.27
C VAL A 181 -4.26 7.13 -10.90
N ARG A 182 -2.94 6.94 -11.05
CA ARG A 182 -2.10 7.72 -11.96
C ARG A 182 -1.82 6.91 -13.21
N LEU A 183 -2.04 7.52 -14.37
CA LEU A 183 -1.62 6.99 -15.65
C LEU A 183 -0.27 7.53 -16.07
N GLN A 184 0.55 6.67 -16.68
CA GLN A 184 1.71 7.01 -17.48
C GLN A 184 1.69 6.13 -18.73
N ASN A 185 1.82 6.73 -19.91
CA ASN A 185 1.73 6.03 -21.19
C ASN A 185 0.48 5.12 -21.27
N ASP A 186 -0.67 5.68 -20.86
CA ASP A 186 -1.98 5.02 -20.80
C ASP A 186 -2.12 3.83 -19.81
N LYS A 187 -1.08 3.57 -19.00
CA LYS A 187 -1.08 2.48 -18.02
C LYS A 187 -1.06 2.99 -16.59
N VAL A 188 -1.72 2.27 -15.70
CA VAL A 188 -1.71 2.55 -14.26
C VAL A 188 -0.30 2.32 -13.70
N VAL A 189 0.31 3.37 -13.15
CA VAL A 189 1.61 3.32 -12.43
C VAL A 189 1.48 3.62 -10.94
N PHE A 190 0.31 4.13 -10.52
CA PHE A 190 -0.07 4.32 -9.14
C PHE A 190 -1.54 3.92 -9.00
N LEU A 191 -1.85 3.19 -7.94
CA LEU A 191 -3.17 2.74 -7.59
C LEU A 191 -3.37 2.98 -6.09
N TYR A 192 -4.41 3.72 -5.74
CA TYR A 192 -4.93 3.89 -4.40
C TYR A 192 -6.37 3.41 -4.39
N ALA A 193 -6.65 2.38 -3.60
CA ALA A 193 -7.98 1.86 -3.39
C ALA A 193 -8.34 2.05 -1.93
N GLU A 194 -9.52 2.59 -1.68
CA GLU A 194 -9.97 2.93 -0.34
C GLU A 194 -11.43 2.56 -0.15
N ASN A 195 -11.74 2.10 1.05
CA ASN A 195 -13.09 1.89 1.52
C ASN A 195 -13.23 2.54 2.90
N THR A 196 -14.12 3.53 2.99
CA THR A 196 -14.44 4.24 4.24
C THR A 196 -15.82 3.88 4.76
N SER A 197 -16.41 2.76 4.32
CA SER A 197 -17.69 2.30 4.87
C SER A 197 -17.52 1.95 6.35
N THR A 198 -18.27 2.64 7.20
CA THR A 198 -18.52 2.22 8.57
C THR A 198 -19.45 1.01 8.50
N ASP A 199 -18.91 -0.22 8.47
CA ASP A 199 -19.72 -1.41 8.77
C ASP A 199 -20.22 -1.36 10.22
#